data_AF-A0A2R4DAX7-F1
#
_entry.id   AF-A0A2R4DAX7-F1
#
_cell.length_a   1.000
_cell.length_b   1.000
_cell.length_c   1.000
_cell.angle_alpha   90.00
_cell.angle_beta   90.00
_cell.angle_gamma   90.00
#
_symmetry.space_group_name_H-M   'P 1'
#
loop_
_entity.id
_entity.type
_entity.pdbx_description
1 polymer ?
#
loop_
_entity_poly.entity_id
_entity_poly.type
_entity_poly.pdbx_seq_one_letter_code
_entity_poly.pdbx_strand_id
1 'polypeptide(L)' 'MYVELVYDKRNVEGLPGAREIILNELTKRVHQLFPDAQVKVKPMQANALNSDCTKTEKERLHRMLEEMFEEADMWLVAE' A
#
# COMPACT_ATOMS: atom_id res chain seq x y z
N MET A 1 -11.95 4.14 9.10
CA MET A 1 -10.67 3.41 9.09
C MET A 1 -9.66 4.20 8.27
N TYR A 2 -8.46 4.33 8.78
CA TYR A 2 -7.31 4.94 8.15
C TYR A 2 -6.24 3.86 7.88
N VAL A 3 -5.65 3.89 6.70
CA VAL A 3 -4.54 3.03 6.31
C VAL A 3 -3.45 3.90 5.71
N GLU A 4 -2.25 3.85 6.29
CA GLU A 4 -1.05 4.48 5.77
C GLU A 4 0.03 3.45 5.54
N LEU A 5 0.41 3.31 4.28
CA LEU A 5 1.56 2.52 3.88
C LEU A 5 2.78 3.43 3.83
N VAL A 6 3.74 3.16 4.71
CA VAL A 6 5.08 3.69 4.63
C VAL A 6 5.92 2.69 3.85
N TYR A 7 6.53 3.13 2.75
CA TYR A 7 7.40 2.29 1.93
C TYR A 7 8.82 2.84 1.89
N ASP A 8 9.81 1.95 1.77
CA ASP A 8 11.19 2.33 1.56
C ASP A 8 11.34 2.93 0.16
N LYS A 9 11.60 4.23 0.10
CA LYS A 9 11.72 4.97 -1.16
C LYS A 9 12.82 4.41 -2.05
N ARG A 10 13.85 3.78 -1.48
CA ARG A 10 14.99 3.19 -2.21
C ARG A 10 14.57 2.07 -3.14
N ASN A 11 13.48 1.37 -2.80
CA ASN A 11 12.94 0.30 -3.63
C ASN A 11 12.31 0.81 -4.94
N VAL A 12 12.00 2.11 -5.01
CA VAL A 12 11.30 2.72 -6.14
C VAL A 12 12.01 3.97 -6.68
N GLU A 13 13.28 4.19 -6.31
CA GLU A 13 14.06 5.37 -6.74
C GLU A 13 14.22 5.46 -8.27
N GLY A 14 14.16 4.33 -8.98
CA GLY A 14 14.23 4.27 -10.45
C GLY A 14 12.87 4.37 -11.16
N LEU A 15 11.76 4.48 -10.42
CA LEU A 15 10.41 4.40 -10.96
C LEU A 15 9.71 5.77 -10.91
N PRO A 16 9.58 6.48 -12.05
CA PRO A 16 8.82 7.73 -12.07
C PRO A 16 7.35 7.46 -11.72
N GLY A 17 6.73 8.35 -10.93
CA GLY A 17 5.33 8.20 -10.54
C GLY A 17 5.04 7.08 -9.54
N ALA A 18 6.06 6.40 -8.98
CA ALA A 18 5.88 5.27 -8.06
C ALA A 18 4.89 5.54 -6.92
N ARG A 19 4.92 6.77 -6.36
CA ARG A 19 4.00 7.16 -5.30
C ARG A 19 2.54 7.05 -5.72
N GLU A 20 2.20 7.49 -6.93
CA GLU A 20 0.83 7.50 -7.44
C GLU A 20 0.39 6.09 -7.83
N ILE A 21 1.30 5.31 -8.42
CA ILE A 21 1.06 3.90 -8.74
C ILE A 21 0.73 3.10 -7.47
N ILE A 22 1.58 3.20 -6.43
CA ILE A 22 1.37 2.52 -5.15
C ILE A 22 0.10 3.01 -4.48
N LEU A 23 -0.18 4.32 -4.51
CA LEU A 23 -1.40 4.87 -3.92
C LEU A 23 -2.64 4.29 -4.61
N ASN A 24 -2.68 4.29 -5.93
CA ASN A 24 -3.83 3.81 -6.70
C ASN A 24 -4.09 2.32 -6.45
N GLU A 25 -3.05 1.49 -6.46
CA GLU A 25 -3.19 0.05 -6.23
C GLU A 25 -3.61 -0.25 -4.79
N LEU A 26 -2.99 0.42 -3.81
CA LEU A 26 -3.37 0.28 -2.40
C LEU A 26 -4.82 0.73 -2.18
N THR A 27 -5.24 1.86 -2.75
CA THR A 27 -6.61 2.37 -2.64
C THR A 27 -7.60 1.36 -3.21
N LYS A 28 -7.32 0.82 -4.40
CA LYS A 28 -8.19 -0.18 -5.05
C LYS A 28 -8.40 -1.41 -4.17
N ARG A 29 -7.33 -2.00 -3.63
CA ARG A 29 -7.43 -3.23 -2.80
C ARG A 29 -8.01 -2.96 -1.41
N VAL A 30 -7.65 -1.84 -0.78
CA VAL A 30 -8.22 -1.47 0.53
C VAL A 30 -9.71 -1.20 0.40
N HIS A 31 -10.17 -0.49 -0.63
CA HIS A 31 -11.60 -0.20 -0.81
C HIS A 31 -12.45 -1.43 -1.16
N GLN A 32 -11.85 -2.49 -1.74
CA GLN A 32 -12.54 -3.78 -1.89
C GLN A 32 -12.88 -4.45 -0.55
N LEU A 33 -12.02 -4.27 0.45
CA LEU A 33 -12.23 -4.81 1.80
C LEU A 33 -13.00 -3.85 2.71
N PHE A 34 -12.73 -2.56 2.57
CA PHE A 34 -13.18 -1.48 3.43
C PHE A 34 -13.49 -0.22 2.60
N PRO A 35 -14.70 -0.11 2.02
CA PRO A 35 -15.06 0.92 1.05
C PRO A 35 -14.84 2.36 1.53
N ASP A 36 -15.08 2.62 2.82
CA ASP A 36 -15.00 3.96 3.43
C ASP A 36 -13.62 4.28 4.03
N ALA A 37 -12.60 3.49 3.71
CA ALA A 37 -11.26 3.68 4.27
C ALA A 37 -10.54 4.88 3.66
N GLN A 38 -9.86 5.66 4.50
CA GLN A 38 -8.93 6.69 4.03
C GLN A 38 -7.55 6.07 3.84
N VAL A 39 -7.02 6.16 2.62
CA VAL A 39 -5.75 5.54 2.23
C VAL A 39 -4.71 6.61 1.96
N LYS A 40 -3.51 6.43 2.53
CA LYS A 40 -2.35 7.29 2.28
C LYS A 40 -1.08 6.46 2.08
N VAL A 41 -0.12 7.06 1.39
CA VAL A 41 1.21 6.48 1.21
C VAL A 41 2.28 7.50 1.56
N LYS A 42 3.38 7.05 2.17
CA LYS A 42 4.51 7.89 2.57
C LYS A 42 5.86 7.26 2.22
N PRO A 43 6.69 7.91 1.39
CA PRO A 43 8.06 7.44 1.14
C PRO A 43 8.96 7.74 2.35
N MET A 44 9.58 6.70 2.93
CA MET A 44 10.55 6.81 4.05
C MET A 44 11.73 5.85 3.83
N GLN A 45 12.52 5.58 4.87
CA GLN A 45 13.67 4.64 4.85
C GLN A 45 13.34 3.24 5.39
N ALA A 46 12.08 3.00 5.80
CA ALA A 46 11.64 1.72 6.35
C ALA A 46 10.17 1.47 6.00
N ASN A 47 9.83 0.19 5.75
CA ASN A 47 8.45 -0.22 5.49
C ASN A 47 7.65 -0.26 6.80
N ALA A 48 6.44 0.30 6.81
CA ALA A 48 5.51 0.21 7.93
C ALA A 48 4.05 0.32 7.47
N LEU A 49 3.14 -0.27 8.23
CA LEU A 49 1.70 -0.11 8.05
C LEU A 49 1.10 0.53 9.30
N ASN A 50 0.60 1.75 9.17
CA ASN A 50 -0.09 2.46 10.24
C ASN A 50 -1.59 2.44 9.97
N SER A 51 -2.39 2.03 10.95
CA SER A 51 -3.83 1.95 10.80
C SER A 51 -4.56 1.98 12.14
N ASP A 52 -5.79 2.51 12.17
CA ASP A 52 -6.66 2.53 13.35
C ASP A 52 -7.57 1.29 13.47
N CYS A 53 -7.21 0.21 12.80
CA CYS A 53 -8.00 -1.02 12.70
C CYS A 53 -7.93 -1.90 13.96
N THR A 54 -8.94 -2.76 14.10
CA THR A 54 -8.90 -3.90 15.04
C THR A 54 -7.85 -4.93 14.63
N LYS A 55 -7.50 -5.84 15.55
CA LYS A 55 -6.51 -6.91 15.28
C LYS A 55 -6.87 -7.75 14.04
N THR A 56 -8.14 -8.15 13.92
CA THR A 56 -8.61 -8.98 12.80
C THR A 56 -8.56 -8.24 11.47
N GLU A 57 -8.90 -6.95 11.46
CA GLU A 57 -8.81 -6.12 10.25
C GLU A 57 -7.36 -5.90 9.85
N LYS A 58 -6.46 -5.71 10.82
CA LYS A 58 -5.02 -5.59 10.58
C LYS A 58 -4.43 -6.86 9.96
N GLU A 59 -4.84 -8.05 10.40
CA GLU A 59 -4.43 -9.32 9.79
C GLU A 59 -4.90 -9.42 8.32
N ARG A 60 -6.14 -9.01 8.02
CA ARG A 60 -6.64 -8.96 6.64
C ARG A 60 -5.87 -7.97 5.77
N LEU A 61 -5.53 -6.79 6.31
CA LEU A 61 -4.72 -5.79 5.61
C LEU A 61 -3.30 -6.29 5.34
N HIS A 62 -2.66 -6.96 6.31
CA HIS A 62 -1.33 -7.53 6.11
C HIS A 62 -1.32 -8.58 5.01
N ARG A 63 -2.28 -9.51 5.03
CA ARG A 63 -2.39 -10.54 3.98
C ARG A 63 -2.61 -9.92 2.59
N MET A 64 -3.52 -8.95 2.50
CA MET A 64 -3.77 -8.23 1.24
C MET A 64 -2.51 -7.51 0.73
N LEU A 65 -1.74 -6.88 1.63
CA LEU A 65 -0.49 -6.21 1.28
C LEU A 65 0.60 -7.18 0.83
N GLU A 66 0.71 -8.35 1.46
CA GLU A 66 1.63 -9.40 1.03
C GLU A 66 1.30 -9.84 -0.41
N GLU A 67 0.03 -10.19 -0.68
CA GLU A 67 -0.46 -10.54 -2.02
C GLU A 67 -0.24 -9.39 -3.03
N MET A 68 -0.40 -8.13 -2.59
CA MET A 68 -0.12 -6.96 -3.43
C MET A 68 1.34 -6.85 -3.83
N PHE A 69 2.28 -7.03 -2.90
CA PHE A 69 3.70 -6.91 -3.19
C PHE A 69 4.30 -8.14 -3.87
N GLU A 70 3.70 -9.33 -3.72
CA GLU A 70 4.05 -10.50 -4.53
C GLU A 70 3.76 -10.28 -6.03
N GLU A 71 2.73 -9.49 -6.33
CA GLU A 71 2.34 -9.14 -7.71
C GLU A 71 2.98 -7.83 -8.21
N ALA A 72 3.96 -7.27 -7.49
CA ALA A 72 4.53 -5.95 -7.78
C ALA A 72 5.04 -5.81 -9.22
N ASP A 73 5.63 -6.85 -9.80
CA ASP A 73 6.12 -6.82 -11.19
C ASP A 73 5.01 -6.54 -12.22
N MET A 74 3.74 -6.79 -11.88
CA MET A 74 2.59 -6.63 -12.78
C MET A 74 1.97 -5.22 -12.75
N TRP A 75 2.10 -4.51 -11.61
CA TRP A 75 1.42 -3.22 -11.41
C TRP A 75 2.36 -2.07 -11.04
N LEU A 76 3.57 -2.35 -10.54
CA LEU A 76 4.57 -1.35 -10.16
C LEU A 76 5.53 -1.03 -11.33
N VAL A 77 4.94 -0.72 -12.49
CA VAL A 77 5.66 -0.42 -13.74
C VAL A 77 5.44 1.03 -14.15
N ALA A 78 6.46 1.67 -14.74
CA ALA A 78 6.31 2.99 -15.35
C ALA A 78 5.71 2.78 -16.74
N GLU A 79 4.63 3.50 -17.04
CA GLU A 79 4.13 3.61 -18.42
C GLU A 79 5.18 4.20 -19.37
#